data_AF-A0A965K6D7-F1
#
_entry.id   AF-A0A965K6D7-F1
#
_cell.length_a   1.000
_cell.length_b   1.000
_cell.length_c   1.000
_cell.angle_alpha   90.00
_cell.angle_beta   90.00
_cell.angle_gamma   90.00
#
_symmetry.space_group_name_H-M   'P 1'
#
loop_
_entity.id
_entity.type
_entity.pdbx_description
1 polymer ?
#
loop_
_entity_poly.entity_id
_entity_poly.type
_entity_poly.pdbx_seq_one_letter_code
_entity_poly.pdbx_strand_id
1 'polypeptide(L)'
;MSTGATLPFKISVLVFLHDENGKLLLIQRTKAPNQGCWSPLGGKLETATGESPFECAVREVAEEAGVKVKTSDLHLFGMISEKGYEGQTHWLMFLFDCRRRLKEVPATITEGKFAFFAREEIAQINVPASDRTLIWPIFDQHRRSFIAYRAECHPQRKPAYPIGEQLREYLAREGREVTLPVSYAQLRDFTAAMPLLDRGRDTLWETVAYQPEVMASLSQSLLETYALLRGEGGLRVFSHVYVDRVDFCSFGNSQPFRVRIVNAYNENHDYFYVKTGDASRVCGLELEHLLSPNRMHYLTWGETLVEEHVTGIPGDIFSEKWIDANSHHPVRLAKELIKFEERCLVRLLGDMRAYNFVVAVTPDFDATAIRVRAMDFDQQSYDGRLRFYLPGSFKENRPFAQLCAKHINAASAAQYRREEQSLIHRRLLAAPDRMRDLLVAMEANRLSTPEKAKELAEGLAEYHKDPTFRQHQSMAGLIGESLDRLSRLLRS
;
A
#
# COMPACT_ATOMS: atom_id res chain seq x y z
N MET A 1 -9.19 -13.58 22.33
CA MET A 1 -10.02 -13.74 21.11
C MET A 1 -10.74 -12.42 20.88
N SER A 2 -10.27 -11.61 19.94
CA SER A 2 -10.82 -10.27 19.70
C SER A 2 -12.06 -10.36 18.83
N THR A 3 -13.19 -9.94 19.36
CA THR A 3 -14.43 -9.66 18.62
C THR A 3 -14.24 -8.38 17.80
N GLY A 4 -13.50 -8.51 16.69
CA GLY A 4 -13.66 -7.58 15.57
C GLY A 4 -15.10 -7.70 15.06
N ALA A 5 -15.70 -6.60 14.60
CA ALA A 5 -17.00 -6.67 13.92
C ALA A 5 -16.86 -7.65 12.76
N THR A 6 -17.50 -8.82 12.87
CA THR A 6 -17.47 -9.88 11.88
C THR A 6 -18.19 -9.37 10.64
N LEU A 7 -17.44 -8.94 9.62
CA LEU A 7 -18.05 -8.65 8.33
C LEU A 7 -18.53 -9.99 7.74
N PRO A 8 -19.77 -10.09 7.24
CA PRO A 8 -20.26 -11.34 6.67
C PRO A 8 -19.38 -11.74 5.48
N PHE A 9 -19.14 -13.04 5.34
CA PHE A 9 -18.44 -13.62 4.20
C PHE A 9 -19.48 -14.11 3.19
N LYS A 10 -19.54 -13.49 2.02
CA LYS A 10 -20.46 -13.86 0.94
C LYS A 10 -19.70 -14.63 -0.13
N ILE A 11 -20.31 -15.70 -0.62
CA ILE A 11 -19.78 -16.50 -1.71
C ILE A 11 -20.69 -16.30 -2.92
N SER A 12 -20.11 -16.05 -4.09
CA SER A 12 -20.85 -15.83 -5.33
C SER A 12 -20.17 -16.45 -6.54
N VAL A 13 -20.90 -16.47 -7.64
CA VAL A 13 -20.41 -16.95 -8.94
C VAL A 13 -20.64 -15.88 -10.01
N LEU A 14 -19.79 -15.86 -11.03
CA LEU A 14 -20.03 -15.17 -12.29
C LEU A 14 -19.85 -16.15 -13.43
N VAL A 15 -20.80 -16.14 -14.37
CA VAL A 15 -20.85 -17.06 -15.51
C VAL A 15 -20.78 -16.27 -16.81
N PHE A 16 -19.78 -16.59 -17.63
CA PHE A 16 -19.57 -15.98 -18.94
C PHE A 16 -20.18 -16.89 -20.01
N LEU A 17 -21.31 -16.47 -20.57
CA LEU A 17 -21.98 -17.16 -21.67
C LEU A 17 -21.67 -16.48 -23.00
N HIS A 18 -21.69 -17.28 -24.07
CA HIS A 18 -21.30 -16.82 -25.40
C HIS A 18 -22.36 -17.16 -26.44
N ASP A 19 -22.52 -16.32 -27.46
CA ASP A 19 -23.25 -16.70 -28.67
C ASP A 19 -22.39 -17.59 -29.60
N GLU A 20 -22.97 -18.02 -30.73
CA GLU A 20 -22.27 -18.82 -31.74
C GLU A 20 -21.08 -18.08 -32.39
N ASN A 21 -21.04 -16.75 -32.32
CA ASN A 21 -19.96 -15.92 -32.84
C ASN A 21 -18.89 -15.57 -31.79
N GLY A 22 -19.03 -16.05 -30.56
CA GLY A 22 -18.11 -15.78 -29.45
C GLY A 22 -18.31 -14.42 -28.75
N LYS A 23 -19.43 -13.73 -28.99
CA LYS A 23 -19.85 -12.54 -28.23
C LYS A 23 -20.38 -12.94 -26.86
N LEU A 24 -20.05 -12.15 -25.85
CA LEU A 24 -20.42 -12.37 -24.45
C LEU A 24 -21.83 -11.87 -24.16
N LEU A 25 -22.63 -12.69 -23.48
CA LEU A 25 -23.92 -12.28 -22.95
C LEU A 25 -23.73 -11.48 -21.66
N LEU A 26 -24.24 -10.26 -21.62
CA LEU A 26 -24.29 -9.44 -20.40
C LEU A 26 -25.73 -9.04 -20.08
N ILE A 27 -25.97 -8.78 -18.80
CA ILE A 27 -27.23 -8.22 -18.28
C ILE A 27 -27.02 -6.78 -17.84
N GLN A 28 -27.88 -5.86 -18.29
CA GLN A 28 -27.94 -4.49 -17.77
C GLN A 28 -28.84 -4.47 -16.54
N ARG A 29 -28.26 -4.29 -15.36
CA ARG A 29 -28.99 -4.38 -14.09
C ARG A 29 -29.95 -3.21 -13.92
N THR A 30 -31.20 -3.48 -13.53
CA THR A 30 -32.23 -2.46 -13.24
C THR A 30 -32.27 -2.04 -11.77
N LYS A 31 -31.56 -2.76 -10.89
CA LYS A 31 -31.53 -2.53 -9.43
C LYS A 31 -30.12 -2.26 -8.93
N ALA A 32 -30.01 -1.57 -7.79
CA ALA A 32 -28.76 -1.34 -7.06
C ALA A 32 -28.14 -2.68 -6.56
N PRO A 33 -26.81 -2.76 -6.37
CA PRO A 33 -25.81 -1.68 -6.39
C PRO A 33 -25.34 -1.24 -7.79
N ASN A 34 -25.51 -2.07 -8.83
CA ASN A 34 -24.96 -1.83 -10.17
C ASN A 34 -26.00 -1.35 -11.21
N GLN A 35 -26.97 -0.55 -10.77
CA GLN A 35 -28.07 -0.08 -11.64
C GLN A 35 -27.51 0.66 -12.87
N GLY A 36 -27.92 0.21 -14.07
CA GLY A 36 -27.49 0.77 -15.35
C GLY A 36 -26.16 0.25 -15.88
N CYS A 37 -25.42 -0.56 -15.10
CA CYS A 37 -24.20 -1.23 -15.54
C CYS A 37 -24.50 -2.60 -16.17
N TRP A 38 -23.64 -3.01 -17.10
CA TRP A 38 -23.61 -4.33 -17.72
C TRP A 38 -22.66 -5.25 -16.95
N SER A 39 -23.13 -6.44 -16.59
CA SER A 39 -22.33 -7.45 -15.88
C SER A 39 -22.56 -8.85 -16.44
N PRO A 40 -21.61 -9.78 -16.24
CA PRO A 40 -21.87 -11.20 -16.44
C PRO A 40 -23.04 -11.68 -15.57
N LEU A 41 -23.59 -12.83 -15.93
CA LEU A 41 -24.63 -13.48 -15.14
C LEU A 41 -24.05 -14.05 -13.86
N GLY A 42 -24.88 -14.18 -12.83
CA GLY A 42 -24.49 -14.83 -11.60
C GLY A 42 -25.09 -14.20 -10.35
N GLY A 43 -24.86 -14.89 -9.23
CA GLY A 43 -25.44 -14.53 -7.95
C GLY A 43 -24.75 -15.23 -6.79
N LYS A 44 -25.47 -15.30 -5.66
CA LYS A 44 -24.89 -15.75 -4.39
C LYS A 44 -25.20 -17.22 -4.15
N LEU A 45 -24.25 -17.92 -3.55
CA LEU A 45 -24.48 -19.28 -3.08
C LEU A 45 -25.52 -19.30 -1.96
N GLU A 46 -26.38 -20.31 -2.02
CA GLU A 46 -27.25 -20.69 -0.91
C GLU A 46 -26.48 -21.53 0.12
N THR A 47 -25.74 -20.87 1.01
CA THR A 47 -24.87 -21.56 1.98
C THR A 47 -25.64 -22.42 2.98
N ALA A 48 -26.92 -22.14 3.22
CA ALA A 48 -27.76 -22.88 4.18
C ALA A 48 -28.11 -24.29 3.68
N THR A 49 -28.14 -24.51 2.36
CA THR A 49 -28.48 -25.79 1.73
C THR A 49 -27.24 -26.60 1.37
N GLY A 50 -26.04 -26.02 1.50
CA GLY A 50 -24.78 -26.64 1.11
C GLY A 50 -24.50 -26.56 -0.39
N GLU A 51 -25.15 -25.64 -1.11
CA GLU A 51 -24.97 -25.44 -2.55
C GLU A 51 -23.49 -25.22 -2.92
N SER A 52 -22.98 -26.00 -3.86
CA SER A 52 -21.63 -25.83 -4.40
C SER A 52 -21.58 -24.68 -5.43
N PRO A 53 -20.40 -24.09 -5.71
CA PRO A 53 -20.28 -23.06 -6.75
C PRO A 53 -20.75 -23.52 -8.14
N PHE A 54 -20.61 -24.81 -8.46
CA PHE A 54 -21.11 -25.36 -9.71
C PHE A 54 -22.64 -25.42 -9.75
N GLU A 55 -23.28 -25.82 -8.65
CA GLU A 55 -24.75 -25.86 -8.54
C GLU A 55 -25.34 -24.44 -8.59
N CYS A 56 -24.72 -23.50 -7.87
CA CYS A 56 -25.09 -22.08 -7.92
C CYS A 56 -25.00 -21.52 -9.35
N ALA A 57 -23.90 -21.77 -10.06
CA ALA A 57 -23.75 -21.32 -11.44
C ALA A 57 -24.82 -21.91 -12.39
N VAL A 58 -25.20 -23.18 -12.20
CA VAL A 58 -26.29 -23.80 -12.98
C VAL A 58 -27.65 -23.16 -12.66
N ARG A 59 -27.94 -22.93 -11.37
CA ARG A 59 -29.18 -22.29 -10.91
C ARG A 59 -29.31 -20.87 -11.44
N GLU A 60 -28.30 -20.04 -11.24
CA GLU A 60 -28.29 -18.62 -11.64
C GLU A 60 -28.48 -18.48 -13.16
N VAL A 61 -27.83 -19.32 -13.98
CA VAL A 61 -28.03 -19.30 -15.44
C VAL A 61 -29.46 -19.70 -15.83
N ALA A 62 -30.06 -20.66 -15.12
CA ALA A 62 -31.45 -21.06 -15.36
C ALA A 62 -32.45 -19.98 -14.92
N GLU A 63 -32.19 -19.30 -13.80
CA GLU A 63 -33.03 -18.23 -13.24
C GLU A 63 -32.94 -16.94 -14.06
N GLU A 64 -31.73 -16.50 -14.40
CA GLU A 64 -31.52 -15.23 -15.11
C GLU A 64 -31.76 -15.36 -16.62
N ALA A 65 -31.20 -16.37 -17.28
CA ALA A 65 -31.28 -16.52 -18.74
C ALA A 65 -32.33 -17.54 -19.23
N GLY A 66 -32.96 -18.31 -18.33
CA GLY A 66 -33.85 -19.41 -18.74
C GLY A 66 -33.11 -20.57 -19.44
N VAL A 67 -31.78 -20.62 -19.36
CA VAL A 67 -30.96 -21.59 -20.09
C VAL A 67 -30.62 -22.76 -19.19
N LYS A 68 -30.94 -23.98 -19.64
CA LYS A 68 -30.53 -25.20 -18.94
C LYS A 68 -29.09 -25.58 -19.31
N VAL A 69 -28.17 -25.39 -18.38
CA VAL A 69 -26.77 -25.83 -18.46
C VAL A 69 -26.52 -26.98 -17.48
N LYS A 70 -25.50 -27.79 -17.75
CA LYS A 70 -24.99 -28.82 -16.83
C LYS A 70 -23.66 -28.36 -16.23
N THR A 71 -23.28 -28.95 -15.10
CA THR A 71 -21.96 -28.69 -14.49
C THR A 71 -20.80 -29.03 -15.43
N SER A 72 -20.97 -30.02 -16.33
CA SER A 72 -20.00 -30.36 -17.38
C SER A 72 -19.80 -29.29 -18.45
N ASP A 73 -20.78 -28.39 -18.60
CA ASP A 73 -20.71 -27.27 -19.55
C ASP A 73 -19.92 -26.09 -18.97
N LEU A 74 -19.59 -26.11 -17.67
CA LEU A 74 -18.93 -25.03 -16.95
C LEU A 74 -17.45 -25.34 -16.74
N HIS A 75 -16.61 -24.36 -17.06
CA HIS A 75 -15.19 -24.39 -16.75
C HIS A 75 -14.87 -23.33 -15.70
N LEU A 76 -14.57 -23.76 -14.47
CA LEU A 76 -14.06 -22.86 -13.43
C LEU A 76 -12.64 -22.41 -13.82
N PHE A 77 -12.48 -21.11 -14.07
CA PHE A 77 -11.18 -20.54 -14.48
C PHE A 77 -10.64 -19.51 -13.49
N GLY A 78 -11.45 -19.05 -12.53
CA GLY A 78 -11.02 -18.03 -11.57
C GLY A 78 -11.64 -18.22 -10.19
N MET A 79 -10.87 -17.97 -9.14
CA MET A 79 -11.34 -17.76 -7.78
C MET A 79 -10.80 -16.42 -7.29
N ILE A 80 -11.68 -15.50 -6.89
CA ILE A 80 -11.32 -14.17 -6.40
C ILE A 80 -11.76 -14.04 -4.95
N SER A 81 -10.81 -13.90 -4.04
CA SER A 81 -11.09 -13.58 -2.65
C SER A 81 -10.94 -12.08 -2.43
N GLU A 82 -12.03 -11.40 -2.08
CA GLU A 82 -12.03 -9.98 -1.74
C GLU A 82 -12.22 -9.74 -0.24
N LYS A 83 -11.32 -8.98 0.37
CA LYS A 83 -11.49 -8.54 1.76
C LYS A 83 -11.99 -7.11 1.85
N GLY A 84 -13.10 -6.90 2.56
CA GLY A 84 -13.55 -5.57 2.99
C GLY A 84 -14.19 -4.73 1.89
N TYR A 85 -14.86 -5.35 0.91
CA TYR A 85 -15.57 -4.65 -0.16
C TYR A 85 -16.54 -3.62 0.43
N GLU A 86 -16.38 -2.36 0.04
CA GLU A 86 -17.09 -1.18 0.57
C GLU A 86 -17.06 -1.03 2.11
N GLY A 87 -16.12 -1.71 2.79
CA GLY A 87 -16.03 -1.74 4.26
C GLY A 87 -17.14 -2.55 4.94
N GLN A 88 -17.92 -3.34 4.19
CA GLN A 88 -19.16 -3.96 4.66
C GLN A 88 -19.18 -5.50 4.60
N THR A 89 -18.38 -6.15 3.75
CA THR A 89 -18.49 -7.60 3.49
C THR A 89 -17.19 -8.17 2.92
N HIS A 90 -16.87 -9.42 3.22
CA HIS A 90 -15.84 -10.19 2.50
C HIS A 90 -16.51 -10.99 1.37
N TRP A 91 -15.88 -11.05 0.19
CA TRP A 91 -16.40 -11.83 -0.93
C TRP A 91 -15.45 -12.96 -1.33
N LEU A 92 -16.03 -14.06 -1.78
CA LEU A 92 -15.35 -15.11 -2.51
C LEU A 92 -16.13 -15.39 -3.79
N MET A 93 -15.57 -14.99 -4.92
CA MET A 93 -16.21 -15.10 -6.23
C MET A 93 -15.57 -16.22 -7.04
N PHE A 94 -16.39 -17.06 -7.66
CA PHE A 94 -15.95 -18.10 -8.59
C PHE A 94 -16.35 -17.74 -10.03
N LEU A 95 -15.39 -17.74 -10.94
CA LEU A 95 -15.59 -17.35 -12.34
C LEU A 95 -15.67 -18.58 -13.25
N PHE A 96 -16.77 -18.72 -13.98
CA PHE A 96 -17.04 -19.85 -14.85
C PHE A 96 -17.17 -19.42 -16.31
N ASP A 97 -16.40 -20.04 -17.20
CA ASP A 97 -16.61 -19.95 -18.64
C ASP A 97 -17.60 -21.04 -19.06
N CYS A 98 -18.73 -20.65 -19.65
CA CYS A 98 -19.73 -21.60 -20.13
C CYS A 98 -19.43 -22.00 -21.58
N ARG A 99 -19.22 -23.30 -21.80
CA ARG A 99 -18.92 -23.86 -23.11
C ARG A 99 -20.15 -23.96 -24.00
N ARG A 100 -21.35 -23.97 -23.42
CA ARG A 100 -22.61 -23.99 -24.17
C ARG A 100 -22.82 -22.64 -24.87
N ARG A 101 -23.10 -22.69 -26.18
CA ARG A 101 -23.38 -21.49 -26.99
C ARG A 101 -24.88 -21.19 -27.04
N LEU A 102 -25.21 -19.91 -27.00
CA LEU A 102 -26.56 -19.40 -27.12
C LEU A 102 -26.84 -18.96 -28.55
N LYS A 103 -28.06 -19.22 -29.02
CA LYS A 103 -28.51 -18.81 -30.36
C LYS A 103 -29.21 -17.45 -30.36
N GLU A 104 -29.88 -17.14 -29.26
CA GLU A 104 -30.74 -15.98 -29.13
C GLU A 104 -30.46 -15.27 -27.81
N VAL A 105 -30.72 -13.97 -27.80
CA VAL A 105 -30.66 -13.16 -26.58
C VAL A 105 -31.83 -13.59 -25.68
N PRO A 106 -31.60 -13.91 -24.39
CA PRO A 106 -32.67 -14.26 -23.47
C PRO A 106 -33.71 -13.14 -23.33
N ALA A 107 -34.92 -13.53 -22.91
CA ALA A 107 -35.99 -12.57 -22.63
C ALA A 107 -35.60 -11.62 -21.50
N THR A 108 -36.11 -10.38 -21.54
CA THR A 108 -35.90 -9.42 -20.45
C THR A 108 -36.60 -9.90 -19.18
N ILE A 109 -35.90 -9.83 -18.06
CA ILE A 109 -36.41 -10.21 -16.74
C ILE A 109 -36.51 -8.99 -15.82
N THR A 110 -37.11 -9.16 -14.65
CA THR A 110 -37.23 -8.10 -13.64
C THR A 110 -35.86 -7.49 -13.25
N GLU A 111 -34.80 -8.29 -13.31
CA GLU A 111 -33.44 -7.87 -12.93
C GLU A 111 -32.69 -7.08 -14.00
N GLY A 112 -33.11 -7.17 -15.26
CA GLY A 112 -32.40 -6.53 -16.36
C GLY A 112 -32.74 -7.04 -17.74
N LYS A 113 -32.20 -6.33 -18.74
CA LYS A 113 -32.23 -6.72 -20.15
C LYS A 113 -30.88 -7.27 -20.59
N PHE A 114 -30.89 -8.16 -21.57
CA PHE A 114 -29.69 -8.82 -22.06
C PHE A 114 -29.24 -8.27 -23.42
N ALA A 115 -27.94 -8.35 -23.69
CA ALA A 115 -27.36 -8.11 -25.00
C ALA A 115 -26.02 -8.85 -25.16
N PHE A 116 -25.66 -9.15 -26.41
CA PHE A 116 -24.36 -9.72 -26.76
C PHE A 116 -23.37 -8.64 -27.14
N PHE A 117 -22.16 -8.73 -26.60
CA PHE A 117 -21.07 -7.80 -26.88
C PHE A 117 -19.80 -8.56 -27.28
N ALA A 118 -19.14 -8.10 -28.33
CA ALA A 118 -17.75 -8.50 -28.59
C ALA A 118 -16.86 -7.98 -27.45
N ARG A 119 -15.73 -8.66 -27.21
CA ARG A 119 -14.85 -8.33 -26.09
C ARG A 119 -14.36 -6.88 -26.16
N GLU A 120 -14.10 -6.37 -27.36
CA GLU A 120 -13.61 -5.01 -27.60
C GLU A 120 -14.70 -3.96 -27.31
N GLU A 121 -15.96 -4.28 -27.57
CA GLU A 121 -17.12 -3.40 -27.30
C GLU A 121 -17.32 -3.19 -25.79
N ILE A 122 -16.99 -4.19 -24.97
CA ILE A 122 -17.13 -4.14 -23.50
C ILE A 122 -16.26 -3.04 -22.88
N ALA A 123 -15.16 -2.65 -23.53
CA ALA A 123 -14.32 -1.55 -23.05
C ALA A 123 -15.04 -0.19 -23.08
N GLN A 124 -16.06 -0.04 -23.94
CA GLN A 124 -16.76 1.21 -24.19
C GLN A 124 -18.13 1.30 -23.49
N ILE A 125 -18.69 0.17 -23.05
CA ILE A 125 -19.98 0.17 -22.34
C ILE A 125 -19.80 0.41 -20.84
N ASN A 126 -20.90 0.80 -20.21
CA ASN A 126 -20.94 1.04 -18.77
C ASN A 126 -20.92 -0.30 -18.01
N VAL A 127 -19.79 -0.65 -17.41
CA VAL A 127 -19.59 -1.85 -16.56
C VAL A 127 -19.16 -1.40 -15.17
N PRO A 128 -19.34 -2.21 -14.10
CA PRO A 128 -18.81 -1.87 -12.79
C PRO A 128 -17.30 -1.59 -12.83
N ALA A 129 -16.84 -0.60 -12.05
CA ALA A 129 -15.43 -0.20 -12.05
C ALA A 129 -14.50 -1.34 -11.61
N SER A 130 -14.94 -2.18 -10.66
CA SER A 130 -14.26 -3.42 -10.25
C SER A 130 -14.11 -4.41 -11.39
N ASP A 131 -15.15 -4.58 -12.21
CA ASP A 131 -15.14 -5.54 -13.30
C ASP A 131 -14.13 -5.12 -14.37
N ARG A 132 -14.04 -3.81 -14.63
CA ARG A 132 -13.07 -3.23 -15.57
C ARG A 132 -11.61 -3.42 -15.13
N THR A 133 -11.33 -3.29 -13.84
CA THR A 133 -9.96 -3.36 -13.31
C THR A 133 -9.51 -4.77 -12.97
N LEU A 134 -10.44 -5.68 -12.66
CA LEU A 134 -10.12 -7.01 -12.15
C LEU A 134 -10.71 -8.13 -13.01
N ILE A 135 -12.03 -8.17 -13.18
CA ILE A 135 -12.73 -9.31 -13.78
C ILE A 135 -12.35 -9.47 -15.27
N TRP A 136 -12.38 -8.39 -16.05
CA TRP A 136 -12.11 -8.44 -17.47
C TRP A 136 -10.64 -8.77 -17.81
N PRO A 137 -9.62 -8.18 -17.15
CA PRO A 137 -8.23 -8.61 -17.32
C PRO A 137 -8.02 -10.10 -16.98
N ILE A 138 -8.64 -10.59 -15.90
CA ILE A 138 -8.57 -12.01 -15.52
C ILE A 138 -9.22 -12.90 -16.59
N PHE A 139 -10.38 -12.50 -17.10
CA PHE A 139 -11.03 -13.24 -18.19
C PHE A 139 -10.14 -13.34 -19.43
N ASP A 140 -9.53 -12.25 -19.86
CA ASP A 140 -8.70 -12.24 -21.07
C ASP A 140 -7.47 -13.13 -20.97
N GLN A 141 -6.79 -13.07 -19.82
CA GLN A 141 -5.53 -13.77 -19.60
C GLN A 141 -5.74 -15.23 -19.21
N HIS A 142 -6.81 -15.54 -18.47
CA HIS A 142 -6.91 -16.81 -17.75
C HIS A 142 -8.13 -17.67 -18.07
N ARG A 143 -9.08 -17.26 -18.93
CA ARG A 143 -10.31 -18.04 -19.24
C ARG A 143 -10.10 -19.49 -19.72
N ARG A 144 -8.89 -19.85 -20.16
CA ARG A 144 -8.51 -21.22 -20.59
C ARG A 144 -7.63 -21.96 -19.58
N SER A 145 -7.38 -21.36 -18.43
CA SER A 145 -6.51 -21.84 -17.34
C SER A 145 -7.23 -21.66 -16.01
N PHE A 146 -6.55 -21.88 -14.88
CA PHE A 146 -7.09 -21.56 -13.56
C PHE A 146 -6.22 -20.52 -12.86
N ILE A 147 -6.84 -19.50 -12.28
CA ILE A 147 -6.19 -18.51 -11.42
C ILE A 147 -6.91 -18.38 -10.07
N ALA A 148 -6.13 -18.27 -9.00
CA ALA A 148 -6.60 -17.83 -7.71
C ALA A 148 -6.05 -16.42 -7.44
N TYR A 149 -6.93 -15.44 -7.26
CA TYR A 149 -6.58 -14.05 -7.04
C TYR A 149 -7.10 -13.60 -5.66
N ARG A 150 -6.27 -12.86 -4.92
CA ARG A 150 -6.68 -12.22 -3.66
C ARG A 150 -6.68 -10.72 -3.89
N ALA A 151 -7.86 -10.13 -3.93
CA ALA A 151 -8.04 -8.68 -4.01
C ALA A 151 -8.26 -8.11 -2.60
N GLU A 152 -7.49 -7.08 -2.24
CA GLU A 152 -7.80 -6.26 -1.08
C GLU A 152 -8.44 -4.97 -1.54
N CYS A 153 -9.75 -5.02 -1.77
CA CYS A 153 -10.59 -3.88 -2.13
C CYS A 153 -10.76 -2.97 -0.91
N HIS A 154 -9.71 -2.21 -0.58
CA HIS A 154 -9.83 -1.09 0.34
C HIS A 154 -10.46 0.09 -0.44
N PRO A 155 -11.63 0.64 -0.05
CA PRO A 155 -12.33 1.68 -0.82
C PRO A 155 -11.61 3.05 -0.91
N GLN A 156 -10.31 3.13 -0.59
CA GLN A 156 -9.57 4.38 -0.36
C GLN A 156 -8.08 4.25 -0.72
N ARG A 157 -7.69 3.40 -1.69
CA ARG A 157 -6.28 3.37 -2.10
C ARG A 157 -5.88 4.71 -2.71
N LYS A 158 -4.77 5.25 -2.24
CA LYS A 158 -4.18 6.49 -2.77
C LYS A 158 -3.83 6.28 -4.24
N PRO A 159 -4.21 7.18 -5.17
CA PRO A 159 -3.64 7.14 -6.52
C PRO A 159 -2.13 7.38 -6.46
N ALA A 160 -1.38 6.79 -7.39
CA ALA A 160 0.04 7.12 -7.54
C ALA A 160 0.17 8.57 -8.04
N TYR A 161 0.98 9.37 -7.36
CA TYR A 161 1.30 10.73 -7.78
C TYR A 161 2.67 10.73 -8.44
N PRO A 162 2.79 11.05 -9.74
CA PRO A 162 4.10 11.09 -10.39
C PRO A 162 4.99 12.19 -9.79
N ILE A 163 6.30 12.00 -9.89
CA ILE A 163 7.29 13.01 -9.49
C ILE A 163 7.34 14.08 -10.58
N GLY A 164 6.79 15.25 -10.28
CA GLY A 164 6.78 16.42 -11.16
C GLY A 164 8.15 17.09 -11.29
N GLU A 165 8.26 17.98 -12.26
CA GLU A 165 9.53 18.60 -12.68
C GLU A 165 10.22 19.37 -11.54
N GLN A 166 9.50 20.24 -10.83
CA GLN A 166 10.08 21.03 -9.73
C GLN A 166 10.54 20.16 -8.55
N LEU A 167 9.82 19.07 -8.26
CA LEU A 167 10.26 18.10 -7.27
C LEU A 167 11.50 17.34 -7.75
N ARG A 168 11.57 16.99 -9.03
CA ARG A 168 12.76 16.36 -9.63
C ARG A 168 13.97 17.28 -9.61
N GLU A 169 13.81 18.58 -9.88
CA GLU A 169 14.88 19.58 -9.76
C GLU A 169 15.40 19.71 -8.32
N TYR A 170 14.49 19.75 -7.34
CA TYR A 170 14.86 19.70 -5.92
C TYR A 170 15.66 18.43 -5.60
N LEU A 171 15.17 17.25 -6.02
CA LEU A 171 15.81 15.97 -5.79
C LEU A 171 17.20 15.90 -6.44
N ALA A 172 17.36 16.40 -7.66
CA ALA A 172 18.64 16.47 -8.35
C ALA A 172 19.64 17.35 -7.58
N ARG A 173 19.21 18.52 -7.09
CA ARG A 173 20.07 19.42 -6.29
C ARG A 173 20.52 18.76 -4.99
N GLU A 174 19.65 18.00 -4.35
CA GLU A 174 19.95 17.29 -3.10
C GLU A 174 20.65 15.93 -3.31
N GLY A 175 21.06 15.62 -4.54
CA GLY A 175 21.78 14.37 -4.86
C GLY A 175 20.90 13.11 -4.76
N ARG A 176 19.58 13.25 -4.90
CA ARG A 176 18.60 12.16 -4.85
C ARG A 176 18.21 11.65 -6.23
N GLU A 177 18.20 12.50 -7.26
CA GLU A 177 17.97 12.09 -8.64
C GLU A 177 19.31 11.73 -9.32
N VAL A 178 19.49 10.47 -9.69
CA VAL A 178 20.71 9.96 -10.34
C VAL A 178 20.36 9.02 -11.49
N THR A 179 21.29 8.76 -12.41
CA THR A 179 21.06 7.69 -13.40
C THR A 179 21.26 6.34 -12.73
N LEU A 180 20.19 5.54 -12.66
CA LEU A 180 20.24 4.20 -12.06
C LEU A 180 20.60 3.13 -13.12
N PRO A 181 21.46 2.16 -12.78
CA PRO A 181 21.80 1.03 -13.66
C PRO A 181 20.64 0.06 -13.95
N VAL A 182 19.59 0.10 -13.12
CA VAL A 182 18.38 -0.71 -13.24
C VAL A 182 17.14 0.13 -12.97
N SER A 183 16.12 -0.06 -13.81
CA SER A 183 14.80 0.52 -13.62
C SER A 183 13.82 -0.47 -13.01
N TYR A 184 12.77 0.04 -12.38
CA TYR A 184 11.64 -0.78 -11.92
C TYR A 184 11.00 -1.59 -13.08
N ALA A 185 10.89 -0.98 -14.27
CA ALA A 185 10.32 -1.64 -15.44
C ALA A 185 11.14 -2.87 -15.86
N GLN A 186 12.47 -2.78 -15.88
CA GLN A 186 13.35 -3.92 -16.18
C GLN A 186 13.20 -5.06 -15.16
N LEU A 187 13.01 -4.74 -13.87
CA LEU A 187 12.76 -5.77 -12.86
C LEU A 187 11.42 -6.48 -13.07
N ARG A 188 10.46 -5.86 -13.75
CA ARG A 188 9.14 -6.46 -14.00
C ARG A 188 9.16 -7.54 -15.07
N ASP A 189 10.20 -7.61 -15.88
CA ASP A 189 10.38 -8.58 -16.98
C ASP A 189 10.87 -9.96 -16.51
N PHE A 190 10.49 -10.39 -15.30
CA PHE A 190 10.80 -11.73 -14.81
C PHE A 190 9.95 -12.79 -15.52
N THR A 191 10.51 -13.99 -15.69
CA THR A 191 9.88 -15.09 -16.45
C THR A 191 9.21 -16.13 -15.57
N ALA A 192 9.58 -16.20 -14.29
CA ALA A 192 8.94 -17.06 -13.32
C ALA A 192 8.97 -16.40 -11.93
N ALA A 193 8.04 -16.82 -11.07
CA ALA A 193 7.98 -16.40 -9.69
C ALA A 193 7.59 -17.60 -8.82
N MET A 194 8.16 -17.71 -7.63
CA MET A 194 7.86 -18.76 -6.67
C MET A 194 7.59 -18.16 -5.28
N PRO A 195 6.52 -18.56 -4.58
CA PRO A 195 6.23 -18.05 -3.24
C PRO A 195 7.40 -18.26 -2.28
N LEU A 196 7.78 -17.20 -1.57
CA LEU A 196 8.79 -17.24 -0.52
C LEU A 196 8.10 -17.65 0.80
N LEU A 197 8.48 -18.81 1.33
CA LEU A 197 7.91 -19.35 2.56
C LEU A 197 8.88 -19.20 3.73
N ASP A 198 8.39 -18.72 4.88
CA ASP A 198 9.09 -18.74 6.16
C ASP A 198 8.53 -19.87 7.04
N ARG A 199 9.31 -20.94 7.24
CA ARG A 199 8.92 -22.13 8.02
C ARG A 199 7.55 -22.69 7.61
N GLY A 200 7.30 -22.73 6.29
CA GLY A 200 6.04 -23.20 5.70
C GLY A 200 4.89 -22.19 5.73
N ARG A 201 5.10 -20.96 6.21
CA ARG A 201 4.12 -19.88 6.15
C ARG A 201 4.44 -18.95 4.99
N ASP A 202 3.41 -18.58 4.23
CA ASP A 202 3.52 -17.63 3.13
C ASP A 202 3.93 -16.24 3.66
N THR A 203 4.99 -15.68 3.07
CA THR A 203 5.48 -14.34 3.42
C THR A 203 4.81 -13.22 2.61
N LEU A 204 3.96 -13.58 1.63
CA LEU A 204 3.37 -12.69 0.61
C LEU A 204 4.39 -12.10 -0.37
N TRP A 205 5.64 -12.55 -0.31
CA TRP A 205 6.67 -12.24 -1.29
C TRP A 205 6.89 -13.43 -2.21
N GLU A 206 7.22 -13.16 -3.46
CA GLU A 206 7.52 -14.17 -4.47
C GLU A 206 8.96 -13.96 -4.94
N THR A 207 9.82 -14.97 -4.81
CA THR A 207 11.17 -14.91 -5.40
C THR A 207 11.05 -15.04 -6.90
N VAL A 208 11.53 -14.04 -7.63
CA VAL A 208 11.44 -13.96 -9.08
C VAL A 208 12.68 -14.50 -9.76
N ALA A 209 12.51 -15.06 -10.95
CA ALA A 209 13.57 -15.57 -11.78
C ALA A 209 13.52 -14.97 -13.18
N TYR A 210 14.70 -14.64 -13.70
CA TYR A 210 14.92 -14.09 -15.04
C TYR A 210 15.61 -15.15 -15.91
N GLN A 211 15.63 -14.92 -17.22
CA GLN A 211 16.46 -15.73 -18.12
C GLN A 211 17.94 -15.66 -17.69
N PRO A 212 18.71 -16.76 -17.77
CA PRO A 212 20.10 -16.80 -17.30
C PRO A 212 20.99 -15.70 -17.89
N GLU A 213 20.78 -15.36 -19.17
CA GLU A 213 21.52 -14.31 -19.88
C GLU A 213 21.23 -12.91 -19.31
N VAL A 214 19.98 -12.68 -18.88
CA VAL A 214 19.56 -11.42 -18.27
C VAL A 214 20.05 -11.33 -16.83
N MET A 215 19.96 -12.43 -16.07
CA MET A 215 20.25 -12.45 -14.64
C MET A 215 21.67 -12.00 -14.30
N ALA A 216 22.67 -12.38 -15.12
CA ALA A 216 24.06 -11.95 -14.91
C ALA A 216 24.21 -10.42 -15.01
N SER A 217 23.67 -9.82 -16.08
CA SER A 217 23.70 -8.37 -16.27
C SER A 217 22.87 -7.62 -15.22
N LEU A 218 21.69 -8.14 -14.88
CA LEU A 218 20.80 -7.55 -13.89
C LEU A 218 21.42 -7.56 -12.49
N SER A 219 22.09 -8.66 -12.12
CA SER A 219 22.78 -8.77 -10.84
C SER A 219 23.89 -7.72 -10.72
N GLN A 220 24.63 -7.48 -11.80
CA GLN A 220 25.64 -6.41 -11.83
C GLN A 220 24.99 -5.03 -11.65
N SER A 221 23.93 -4.71 -12.42
CA SER A 221 23.21 -3.45 -12.28
C SER A 221 22.62 -3.25 -10.87
N LEU A 222 22.15 -4.31 -10.22
CA LEU A 222 21.64 -4.28 -8.85
C LEU A 222 22.75 -4.02 -7.83
N LEU A 223 23.95 -4.60 -8.00
CA LEU A 223 25.11 -4.30 -7.16
C LEU A 223 25.60 -2.87 -7.34
N GLU A 224 25.64 -2.37 -8.58
CA GLU A 224 25.96 -0.97 -8.88
C GLU A 224 24.95 -0.02 -8.23
N THR A 225 23.66 -0.35 -8.30
CA THR A 225 22.58 0.40 -7.64
C THR A 225 22.76 0.41 -6.12
N TYR A 226 23.09 -0.73 -5.52
CA TYR A 226 23.38 -0.83 -4.09
C TYR A 226 24.60 0.03 -3.70
N ALA A 227 25.67 0.01 -4.49
CA ALA A 227 26.85 0.83 -4.28
C ALA A 227 26.53 2.33 -4.29
N LEU A 228 25.73 2.78 -5.26
CA LEU A 228 25.23 4.16 -5.35
C LEU A 228 24.42 4.54 -4.12
N LEU A 229 23.50 3.67 -3.68
CA LEU A 229 22.64 3.91 -2.51
C LEU A 229 23.44 4.09 -1.21
N ARG A 230 24.55 3.36 -1.07
CA ARG A 230 25.45 3.45 0.10
C ARG A 230 26.43 4.63 0.04
N GLY A 231 26.54 5.30 -1.11
CA GLY A 231 27.48 6.41 -1.31
C GLY A 231 28.95 5.97 -1.31
N GLU A 232 29.23 4.68 -1.54
CA GLU A 232 30.59 4.14 -1.56
C GLU A 232 31.16 4.24 -2.99
N GLY A 233 32.31 4.93 -3.12
CA GLY A 233 32.92 5.34 -4.38
C GLY A 233 33.55 4.22 -5.22
N GLY A 234 32.74 3.27 -5.68
CA GLY A 234 33.05 2.37 -6.79
C GLY A 234 32.94 0.87 -6.48
N LEU A 235 32.64 0.10 -7.54
CA LEU A 235 32.41 -1.36 -7.51
C LEU A 235 33.53 -2.22 -6.88
N ARG A 236 34.76 -1.70 -6.77
CA ARG A 236 35.89 -2.45 -6.18
C ARG A 236 35.64 -2.84 -4.72
N VAL A 237 34.83 -2.05 -3.99
CA VAL A 237 34.46 -2.32 -2.60
C VAL A 237 33.50 -3.51 -2.50
N PHE A 238 32.71 -3.78 -3.53
CA PHE A 238 31.67 -4.82 -3.55
C PHE A 238 32.11 -6.13 -4.23
N SER A 239 33.41 -6.35 -4.42
CA SER A 239 33.96 -7.56 -5.07
C SER A 239 33.58 -8.89 -4.38
N HIS A 240 33.20 -8.84 -3.11
CA HIS A 240 32.82 -9.99 -2.28
C HIS A 240 31.34 -9.97 -1.89
N VAL A 241 30.56 -9.10 -2.53
CA VAL A 241 29.13 -8.92 -2.26
C VAL A 241 28.35 -9.34 -3.51
N TYR A 242 27.28 -10.10 -3.34
CA TYR A 242 26.47 -10.61 -4.45
C TYR A 242 24.97 -10.48 -4.16
N VAL A 243 24.18 -10.48 -5.23
CA VAL A 243 22.71 -10.56 -5.16
C VAL A 243 22.33 -12.01 -4.90
N ASP A 244 21.76 -12.28 -3.72
CA ASP A 244 21.28 -13.62 -3.35
C ASP A 244 19.95 -13.92 -4.05
N ARG A 245 19.02 -12.97 -3.99
CA ARG A 245 17.71 -13.09 -4.64
C ARG A 245 17.01 -11.75 -4.81
N VAL A 246 16.05 -11.74 -5.72
CA VAL A 246 15.08 -10.66 -5.91
C VAL A 246 13.70 -11.20 -5.57
N ASP A 247 13.02 -10.54 -4.65
CA ASP A 247 11.66 -10.86 -4.22
C ASP A 247 10.70 -9.77 -4.72
N PHE A 248 9.55 -10.17 -5.25
CA PHE A 248 8.48 -9.28 -5.70
C PHE A 248 7.26 -9.42 -4.80
N CYS A 249 6.67 -8.30 -4.38
CA CYS A 249 5.43 -8.30 -3.63
C CYS A 249 4.28 -7.90 -4.55
N SER A 250 3.54 -8.87 -5.05
CA SER A 250 2.36 -8.65 -5.90
C SER A 250 1.19 -7.96 -5.16
N PHE A 251 1.20 -7.95 -3.82
CA PHE A 251 0.13 -7.41 -2.98
C PHE A 251 0.31 -5.94 -2.56
N GLY A 252 1.53 -5.42 -2.59
CA GLY A 252 1.85 -4.06 -2.13
C GLY A 252 1.28 -2.98 -3.06
N ASN A 253 0.99 -1.78 -2.53
CA ASN A 253 0.44 -0.67 -3.31
C ASN A 253 1.37 -0.27 -4.48
N SER A 254 2.67 -0.23 -4.23
CA SER A 254 3.72 0.04 -5.22
C SER A 254 4.30 -1.21 -5.88
N GLN A 255 3.73 -2.39 -5.58
CA GLN A 255 4.25 -3.70 -5.99
C GLN A 255 5.78 -3.80 -5.88
N PRO A 256 6.36 -3.59 -4.68
CA PRO A 256 7.79 -3.40 -4.54
C PRO A 256 8.58 -4.66 -4.88
N PHE A 257 9.79 -4.44 -5.40
CA PHE A 257 10.86 -5.43 -5.35
C PHE A 257 11.69 -5.24 -4.08
N ARG A 258 12.11 -6.34 -3.47
CA ARG A 258 13.08 -6.39 -2.38
C ARG A 258 14.27 -7.20 -2.88
N VAL A 259 15.45 -6.59 -2.83
CA VAL A 259 16.69 -7.21 -3.31
C VAL A 259 17.50 -7.58 -2.08
N ARG A 260 17.86 -8.86 -1.96
CA ARG A 260 18.70 -9.36 -0.87
C ARG A 260 20.15 -9.40 -1.32
N ILE A 261 20.99 -8.66 -0.60
CA ILE A 261 22.43 -8.58 -0.84
C ILE A 261 23.14 -9.36 0.26
N VAL A 262 24.12 -10.19 -0.09
CA VAL A 262 24.89 -11.00 0.86
C VAL A 262 26.38 -10.72 0.70
N ASN A 263 27.06 -10.58 1.83
CA ASN A 263 28.51 -10.54 1.91
C ASN A 263 29.07 -11.96 2.04
N ALA A 264 29.88 -12.39 1.07
CA ALA A 264 30.40 -13.75 1.00
C ALA A 264 31.38 -14.10 2.13
N TYR A 265 31.96 -13.12 2.83
CA TYR A 265 32.96 -13.37 3.87
C TYR A 265 32.39 -13.58 5.27
N ASN A 266 31.23 -12.99 5.58
CA ASN A 266 30.68 -13.00 6.94
C ASN A 266 29.19 -13.37 6.99
N GLU A 267 28.58 -13.74 5.86
CA GLU A 267 27.16 -14.10 5.71
C GLU A 267 26.18 -13.00 6.18
N ASN A 268 26.70 -11.79 6.47
CA ASN A 268 25.85 -10.64 6.72
C ASN A 268 25.10 -10.31 5.45
N HIS A 269 23.86 -9.90 5.62
CA HIS A 269 22.98 -9.57 4.52
C HIS A 269 22.30 -8.25 4.76
N ASP A 270 22.00 -7.58 3.66
CA ASP A 270 21.29 -6.32 3.64
C ASP A 270 20.15 -6.41 2.62
N TYR A 271 19.24 -5.46 2.70
CA TYR A 271 18.16 -5.34 1.74
C TYR A 271 18.04 -3.90 1.25
N PHE A 272 17.63 -3.76 0.00
CA PHE A 272 17.08 -2.52 -0.51
C PHE A 272 15.83 -2.83 -1.31
N TYR A 273 15.00 -1.81 -1.52
CA TYR A 273 13.74 -1.94 -2.22
C TYR A 273 13.75 -1.10 -3.49
N VAL A 274 13.13 -1.64 -4.54
CA VAL A 274 12.89 -0.92 -5.79
C VAL A 274 11.38 -0.82 -6.01
N LYS A 275 10.90 0.40 -6.24
CA LYS A 275 9.50 0.76 -6.32
C LYS A 275 9.25 1.66 -7.53
N THR A 276 7.99 1.75 -7.95
CA THR A 276 7.56 2.87 -8.77
C THR A 276 7.65 4.17 -7.96
N GLY A 277 8.14 5.23 -8.57
CA GLY A 277 8.24 6.57 -7.99
C GLY A 277 6.86 7.12 -7.66
N ASP A 278 6.69 7.59 -6.43
CA ASP A 278 5.51 8.31 -5.98
C ASP A 278 5.95 9.57 -5.22
N ALA A 279 5.46 10.72 -5.65
CA ALA A 279 5.86 12.01 -5.10
C ALA A 279 5.53 12.14 -3.62
N SER A 280 4.40 11.61 -3.16
CA SER A 280 4.04 11.70 -1.74
C SER A 280 4.98 10.83 -0.89
N ARG A 281 5.35 9.63 -1.37
CA ARG A 281 6.39 8.80 -0.74
C ARG A 281 7.74 9.53 -0.66
N VAL A 282 8.19 10.11 -1.77
CA VAL A 282 9.48 10.82 -1.82
C VAL A 282 9.50 12.05 -0.91
N CYS A 283 8.43 12.83 -0.89
CA CYS A 283 8.30 13.94 0.05
C CYS A 283 8.32 13.45 1.52
N GLY A 284 7.76 12.27 1.80
CA GLY A 284 7.79 11.66 3.13
C GLY A 284 9.20 11.23 3.54
N LEU A 285 9.95 10.65 2.61
CA LEU A 285 11.36 10.30 2.81
C LEU A 285 12.22 11.54 3.10
N GLU A 286 12.00 12.66 2.39
CA GLU A 286 12.69 13.92 2.66
C GLU A 286 12.30 14.54 4.01
N LEU A 287 11.01 14.59 4.32
CA LEU A 287 10.53 15.09 5.61
C LEU A 287 11.07 14.24 6.78
N GLU A 288 11.15 12.92 6.63
CA GLU A 288 11.84 12.03 7.57
C GLU A 288 13.32 12.35 7.67
N HIS A 289 14.02 12.43 6.54
CA HIS A 289 15.45 12.73 6.54
C HIS A 289 15.78 14.09 7.20
N LEU A 290 14.91 15.09 7.05
CA LEU A 290 15.12 16.44 7.57
C LEU A 290 14.67 16.60 9.02
N LEU A 291 13.48 16.11 9.38
CA LEU A 291 12.81 16.47 10.64
C LEU A 291 12.87 15.36 11.68
N SER A 292 13.20 14.12 11.30
CA SER A 292 13.37 13.00 12.24
C SER A 292 14.83 12.78 12.66
N PRO A 293 15.08 12.03 13.74
CA PRO A 293 16.41 11.51 14.04
C PRO A 293 16.92 10.49 13.00
N ASN A 294 16.05 9.97 12.14
CA ASN A 294 16.38 8.93 11.18
C ASN A 294 16.81 9.56 9.86
N ARG A 295 18.03 9.25 9.41
CA ARG A 295 18.46 9.59 8.05
C ARG A 295 17.93 8.53 7.10
N MET A 296 17.30 8.98 6.03
CA MET A 296 16.84 8.14 4.93
C MET A 296 17.86 8.17 3.78
N HIS A 297 18.23 7.00 3.30
CA HIS A 297 18.97 6.80 2.06
C HIS A 297 18.05 6.23 0.98
N TYR A 298 17.87 7.00 -0.08
CA TYR A 298 17.08 6.63 -1.25
C TYR A 298 17.57 7.42 -2.47
N LEU A 299 17.25 6.91 -3.65
CA LEU A 299 17.59 7.44 -4.96
C LEU A 299 16.37 7.35 -5.89
N THR A 300 16.25 8.30 -6.80
CA THR A 300 15.21 8.34 -7.84
C THR A 300 15.84 8.42 -9.23
N TRP A 301 15.16 7.82 -10.21
CA TRP A 301 15.48 7.95 -11.63
C TRP A 301 14.24 7.72 -12.49
N GLY A 302 13.73 8.78 -13.10
CA GLY A 302 12.49 8.71 -13.87
C GLY A 302 11.32 8.22 -12.99
N GLU A 303 10.78 7.04 -13.30
CA GLU A 303 9.71 6.38 -12.53
C GLU A 303 10.24 5.35 -11.51
N THR A 304 11.55 5.25 -11.32
CA THR A 304 12.16 4.29 -10.39
C THR A 304 12.53 4.98 -9.09
N LEU A 305 12.13 4.39 -7.96
CA LEU A 305 12.57 4.75 -6.62
C LEU A 305 13.32 3.57 -6.02
N VAL A 306 14.53 3.81 -5.53
CA VAL A 306 15.34 2.86 -4.78
C VAL A 306 15.51 3.36 -3.36
N GLU A 307 15.25 2.53 -2.37
CA GLU A 307 15.31 2.92 -0.96
C GLU A 307 15.96 1.85 -0.10
N GLU A 308 16.65 2.28 0.96
CA GLU A 308 17.27 1.38 1.91
C GLU A 308 16.24 0.63 2.78
N HIS A 309 16.67 -0.49 3.35
CA HIS A 309 15.89 -1.17 4.35
C HIS A 309 15.90 -0.45 5.71
N VAL A 310 14.71 -0.20 6.24
CA VAL A 310 14.55 0.34 7.60
C VAL A 310 14.65 -0.78 8.62
N THR A 311 15.82 -0.93 9.24
CA THR A 311 16.07 -1.95 10.27
C THR A 311 15.21 -1.75 11.52
N GLY A 312 14.55 -2.83 11.97
CA GLY A 312 13.83 -2.92 13.23
C GLY A 312 12.81 -4.06 13.22
N ILE A 313 12.13 -4.28 14.34
CA ILE A 313 11.05 -5.26 14.44
C ILE A 313 9.73 -4.57 14.02
N PRO A 314 9.00 -5.06 13.01
CA PRO A 314 7.68 -4.53 12.66
C PRO A 314 6.76 -4.42 13.88
N GLY A 315 6.03 -3.31 14.00
CA GLY A 315 5.24 -3.00 15.19
C GLY A 315 4.15 -4.02 15.50
N ASP A 316 3.55 -4.65 14.49
CA ASP A 316 2.60 -5.75 14.65
C ASP A 316 3.28 -6.97 15.31
N ILE A 317 4.42 -7.40 14.77
CA ILE A 317 5.23 -8.49 15.34
C ILE A 317 5.73 -8.14 16.74
N PHE A 318 6.15 -6.88 16.95
CA PHE A 318 6.59 -6.38 18.25
C PHE A 318 5.46 -6.46 19.27
N SER A 319 4.24 -6.04 18.89
CA SER A 319 3.08 -6.06 19.76
C SER A 319 2.67 -7.46 20.18
N GLU A 320 2.83 -8.46 19.31
CA GLU A 320 2.43 -9.84 19.60
C GLU A 320 3.45 -10.60 20.46
N LYS A 321 4.75 -10.36 20.23
CA LYS A 321 5.82 -11.20 20.77
C LYS A 321 6.73 -10.52 21.79
N TRP A 322 6.84 -9.20 21.74
CA TRP A 322 7.88 -8.45 22.47
C TRP A 322 7.31 -7.44 23.46
N ILE A 323 6.07 -6.97 23.30
CA ILE A 323 5.51 -5.88 24.14
C ILE A 323 5.50 -6.21 25.64
N ASP A 324 5.22 -7.46 25.99
CA ASP A 324 5.15 -7.96 27.37
C ASP A 324 6.40 -8.76 27.78
N ALA A 325 7.40 -8.88 26.90
CA ALA A 325 8.62 -9.61 27.23
C ALA A 325 9.43 -8.86 28.30
N ASN A 326 9.88 -9.59 29.34
CA ASN A 326 10.55 -9.09 30.56
C ASN A 326 11.82 -8.23 30.33
N SER A 327 12.28 -8.06 29.09
CA SER A 327 13.50 -7.34 28.70
C SER A 327 13.28 -5.90 28.19
N HIS A 328 12.04 -5.41 28.12
CA HIS A 328 11.77 -4.03 27.64
C HIS A 328 11.43 -3.09 28.77
N HIS A 329 11.89 -1.84 28.66
CA HIS A 329 11.49 -0.76 29.57
C HIS A 329 10.19 -0.11 29.05
N PRO A 330 8.99 -0.46 29.55
CA PRO A 330 7.70 -0.03 28.98
C PRO A 330 7.53 1.50 28.97
N VAL A 331 8.09 2.17 29.98
CA VAL A 331 8.11 3.64 30.06
C VAL A 331 8.91 4.26 28.90
N ARG A 332 10.03 3.65 28.50
CA ARG A 332 10.86 4.15 27.39
C ARG A 332 10.18 3.97 26.05
N LEU A 333 9.56 2.81 25.83
CA LEU A 333 8.77 2.57 24.64
C LEU A 333 7.58 3.54 24.55
N ALA A 334 6.83 3.73 25.65
CA ALA A 334 5.74 4.69 25.71
C ALA A 334 6.20 6.13 25.45
N LYS A 335 7.34 6.55 26.01
CA LYS A 335 7.97 7.84 25.71
C LYS A 335 8.23 7.99 24.21
N GLU A 336 8.86 7.00 23.58
CA GLU A 336 9.22 7.07 22.16
C GLU A 336 8.01 6.99 21.22
N LEU A 337 6.93 6.29 21.61
CA LEU A 337 5.66 6.28 20.89
C LEU A 337 4.97 7.64 20.87
N ILE A 338 4.96 8.35 22.01
CA ILE A 338 4.41 9.72 22.10
C ILE A 338 5.20 10.67 21.19
N LYS A 339 6.54 10.55 21.19
CA LYS A 339 7.39 11.33 20.29
C LYS A 339 7.16 10.96 18.82
N PHE A 340 6.94 9.69 18.52
CA PHE A 340 6.65 9.22 17.16
C PHE A 340 5.33 9.77 16.65
N GLU A 341 4.28 9.77 17.47
CA GLU A 341 3.00 10.41 17.13
C GLU A 341 3.16 11.91 16.85
N GLU A 342 3.93 12.62 17.68
CA GLU A 342 4.22 14.05 17.43
C GLU A 342 4.95 14.26 16.11
N ARG A 343 5.95 13.43 15.78
CA ARG A 343 6.64 13.49 14.48
C ARG A 343 5.67 13.30 13.33
N CYS A 344 4.77 12.32 13.43
CA CYS A 344 3.78 12.02 12.39
C CYS A 344 2.82 13.18 12.20
N LEU A 345 2.31 13.75 13.29
CA LEU A 345 1.39 14.88 13.24
C LEU A 345 2.05 16.11 12.62
N VAL A 346 3.24 16.51 13.10
CA VAL A 346 3.89 17.76 12.69
C VAL A 346 4.15 17.79 11.18
N ARG A 347 4.56 16.66 10.61
CA ARG A 347 4.86 16.55 9.17
C ARG A 347 3.70 16.04 8.33
N LEU A 348 2.58 15.66 8.94
CA LEU A 348 1.47 14.99 8.27
C LEU A 348 1.86 13.64 7.62
N LEU A 349 2.54 12.77 8.36
CA LEU A 349 2.79 11.38 7.96
C LEU A 349 1.60 10.48 8.37
N GLY A 350 0.83 10.03 7.38
CA GLY A 350 -0.40 9.26 7.60
C GLY A 350 -0.19 7.74 7.62
N ASP A 351 -1.25 7.01 7.97
CA ASP A 351 -1.36 5.53 7.96
C ASP A 351 -0.26 4.79 8.73
N MET A 352 0.12 5.29 9.90
CA MET A 352 1.12 4.64 10.76
C MET A 352 0.51 3.52 11.61
N ARG A 353 -0.18 2.55 10.98
CA ARG A 353 -0.57 1.28 11.63
C ARG A 353 0.67 0.46 12.00
N ALA A 354 0.49 -0.52 12.89
CA ALA A 354 1.57 -1.29 13.50
C ALA A 354 2.50 -1.96 12.47
N TYR A 355 2.00 -2.32 11.29
CA TYR A 355 2.80 -2.93 10.22
C TYR A 355 3.56 -1.91 9.33
N ASN A 356 3.35 -0.60 9.52
CA ASN A 356 3.97 0.50 8.75
C ASN A 356 5.07 1.25 9.53
N PHE A 357 5.42 0.78 10.73
CA PHE A 357 6.58 1.25 11.48
C PHE A 357 7.33 0.08 12.13
N VAL A 358 8.60 0.31 12.45
CA VAL A 358 9.44 -0.65 13.16
C VAL A 358 9.90 -0.10 14.51
N VAL A 359 10.12 -1.00 15.46
CA VAL A 359 10.74 -0.73 16.76
C VAL A 359 12.18 -1.24 16.71
N ALA A 360 13.13 -0.31 16.75
CA ALA A 360 14.55 -0.61 16.86
C ALA A 360 14.95 -0.58 18.34
N VAL A 361 15.52 -1.70 18.81
CA VAL A 361 15.97 -1.90 20.18
C VAL A 361 17.49 -2.08 20.15
N THR A 362 18.22 -1.17 20.77
CA THR A 362 19.69 -1.15 20.75
C THR A 362 20.22 -1.21 22.18
N PRO A 363 21.00 -2.23 22.55
CA PRO A 363 21.70 -2.25 23.82
C PRO A 363 22.67 -1.07 23.92
N ASP A 364 22.66 -0.35 25.05
CA ASP A 364 23.61 0.72 25.40
C ASP A 364 24.30 0.39 26.73
N PHE A 365 25.30 1.19 27.13
CA PHE A 365 26.21 0.87 28.24
C PHE A 365 25.52 0.63 29.59
N ASP A 366 24.44 1.36 29.90
CA ASP A 366 23.69 1.24 31.14
C ASP A 366 22.21 0.88 30.93
N ALA A 367 21.72 0.91 29.69
CA ALA A 367 20.32 0.68 29.42
C ALA A 367 19.99 0.43 27.94
N THR A 368 18.76 0.02 27.64
CA THR A 368 18.32 -0.20 26.26
C THR A 368 17.77 1.07 25.63
N ALA A 369 18.33 1.48 24.49
CA ALA A 369 17.79 2.54 23.64
C ALA A 369 16.68 1.98 22.74
N ILE A 370 15.54 2.66 22.70
CA ILE A 370 14.40 2.29 21.86
C ILE A 370 14.14 3.43 20.87
N ARG A 371 13.87 3.10 19.61
CA ARG A 371 13.44 4.03 18.58
C ARG A 371 12.28 3.46 17.80
N VAL A 372 11.25 4.26 17.58
CA VAL A 372 10.16 3.95 16.65
C VAL A 372 10.44 4.69 15.34
N ARG A 373 10.57 3.94 14.25
CA ARG A 373 10.94 4.44 12.91
C ARG A 373 9.82 4.11 11.93
N ALA A 374 9.38 5.09 11.14
CA ALA A 374 8.46 4.82 10.04
C ALA A 374 9.19 3.99 8.96
N MET A 375 8.47 3.06 8.33
CA MET A 375 8.97 2.28 7.19
C MET A 375 8.15 2.50 5.92
N ASP A 376 6.91 2.98 6.05
CA ASP A 376 6.06 3.34 4.93
C ASP A 376 5.79 4.86 4.91
N PHE A 377 5.88 5.46 3.73
CA PHE A 377 5.67 6.88 3.48
C PHE A 377 4.62 7.12 2.38
N ASP A 378 3.96 6.06 1.91
CA ASP A 378 2.96 6.13 0.83
C ASP A 378 1.78 7.04 1.19
N GLN A 379 1.52 7.30 2.47
CA GLN A 379 0.40 8.11 2.94
C GLN A 379 0.85 9.45 3.54
N GLN A 380 2.02 9.93 3.13
CA GLN A 380 2.50 11.27 3.47
C GLN A 380 1.57 12.33 2.86
N SER A 381 1.01 13.18 3.71
CA SER A 381 0.28 14.39 3.31
C SER A 381 -0.87 14.13 2.33
N TYR A 382 -1.60 13.02 2.50
CA TYR A 382 -2.67 12.61 1.57
C TYR A 382 -4.09 12.69 2.16
N ASP A 383 -4.35 12.12 3.34
CA ASP A 383 -5.72 12.00 3.87
C ASP A 383 -6.22 13.32 4.48
N GLY A 384 -7.54 13.57 4.40
CA GLY A 384 -8.14 14.77 4.99
C GLY A 384 -8.42 14.64 6.49
N ARG A 385 -8.52 13.41 7.00
CA ARG A 385 -8.91 13.18 8.40
C ARG A 385 -7.69 13.30 9.30
N LEU A 386 -7.72 14.23 10.25
CA LEU A 386 -6.67 14.42 11.25
C LEU A 386 -6.23 13.11 11.94
N ARG A 387 -7.19 12.26 12.31
CA ARG A 387 -6.93 10.99 13.01
C ARG A 387 -6.02 10.03 12.23
N PHE A 388 -5.88 10.22 10.93
CA PHE A 388 -4.99 9.42 10.08
C PHE A 388 -3.50 9.73 10.32
N TYR A 389 -3.20 10.91 10.88
CA TYR A 389 -1.85 11.38 11.26
C TYR A 389 -1.52 11.14 12.74
N LEU A 390 -2.43 10.47 13.47
CA LEU A 390 -2.29 10.13 14.88
C LEU A 390 -2.18 8.61 15.01
N PRO A 391 -0.96 8.03 15.11
CA PRO A 391 -0.77 6.59 15.24
C PRO A 391 -1.64 5.96 16.34
N GLY A 392 -1.86 6.64 17.47
CA GLY A 392 -2.70 6.15 18.57
C GLY A 392 -4.19 5.99 18.22
N SER A 393 -4.67 6.54 17.10
CA SER A 393 -6.07 6.43 16.65
C SER A 393 -6.39 5.12 15.92
N PHE A 394 -5.38 4.37 15.45
CA PHE A 394 -5.59 3.12 14.72
C PHE A 394 -5.94 1.96 15.65
N LYS A 395 -6.83 1.06 15.21
CA LYS A 395 -7.28 -0.09 16.02
C LYS A 395 -6.14 -1.08 16.24
N GLU A 396 -5.30 -1.23 15.23
CA GLU A 396 -4.10 -2.07 15.17
C GLU A 396 -3.06 -1.60 16.20
N ASN A 397 -3.07 -0.31 16.55
CA ASN A 397 -2.12 0.29 17.50
C ASN A 397 -2.64 0.33 18.94
N ARG A 398 -3.82 -0.27 19.22
CA ARG A 398 -4.40 -0.32 20.58
C ARG A 398 -3.43 -0.83 21.65
N PRO A 399 -2.63 -1.90 21.44
CA PRO A 399 -1.67 -2.35 22.45
C PRO A 399 -0.69 -1.24 22.87
N PHE A 400 -0.20 -0.47 21.90
CA PHE A 400 0.71 0.66 22.13
C PHE A 400 0.02 1.83 22.84
N ALA A 401 -1.23 2.15 22.46
CA ALA A 401 -2.01 3.19 23.11
C ALA A 401 -2.30 2.84 24.59
N GLN A 402 -2.63 1.57 24.87
CA GLN A 402 -2.83 1.08 26.24
C GLN A 402 -1.55 1.11 27.06
N LEU A 403 -0.40 0.73 26.47
CA LEU A 403 0.90 0.85 27.10
C LEU A 403 1.19 2.31 27.51
N CYS A 404 0.95 3.26 26.62
CA CYS A 404 1.14 4.68 26.90
C CYS A 404 0.24 5.15 28.04
N ALA A 405 -1.06 4.82 28.00
CA ALA A 405 -2.02 5.20 29.03
C ALA A 405 -1.70 4.58 30.41
N LYS A 406 -1.14 3.36 30.43
CA LYS A 406 -0.75 2.66 31.66
C LYS A 406 0.48 3.26 32.34
N HIS A 407 1.44 3.77 31.56
CA HIS A 407 2.77 4.14 32.08
C HIS A 407 3.07 5.63 32.06
N ILE A 408 2.33 6.45 31.31
CA ILE A 408 2.60 7.88 31.16
C ILE A 408 1.36 8.70 31.54
N ASN A 409 1.52 9.65 32.47
CA ASN A 409 0.48 10.61 32.81
C ASN A 409 0.44 11.79 31.82
N ALA A 410 -0.62 12.60 31.87
CA ALA A 410 -0.82 13.71 30.94
C ALA A 410 0.31 14.77 30.96
N ALA A 411 0.89 15.05 32.13
CA ALA A 411 1.97 16.03 32.27
C ALA A 411 3.27 15.53 31.62
N SER A 412 3.64 14.27 31.87
CA SER A 412 4.80 13.62 31.23
C SER A 412 4.61 13.49 29.72
N ALA A 413 3.39 13.18 29.26
CA ALA A 413 3.09 13.14 27.82
C ALA A 413 3.27 14.52 27.17
N ALA A 414 2.81 15.60 27.81
CA ALA A 414 3.03 16.96 27.33
C ALA A 414 4.51 17.33 27.28
N GLN A 415 5.29 16.94 28.30
CA GLN A 415 6.74 17.13 28.33
C GLN A 415 7.42 16.40 27.17
N TYR A 416 7.09 15.13 26.91
CA TYR A 416 7.71 14.37 25.82
C TYR A 416 7.36 14.90 24.43
N ARG A 417 6.13 15.39 24.24
CA ARG A 417 5.76 16.12 23.02
C ARG A 417 6.63 17.38 22.85
N ARG A 418 6.77 18.18 23.91
CA ARG A 418 7.59 19.41 23.88
C ARG A 418 9.08 19.12 23.61
N GLU A 419 9.61 18.03 24.16
CA GLU A 419 10.96 17.54 23.87
C GLU A 419 11.12 17.24 22.38
N GLU A 420 10.18 16.51 21.77
CA GLU A 420 10.23 16.18 20.35
C GLU A 420 10.08 17.42 19.47
N GLN A 421 9.13 18.31 19.77
CA GLN A 421 8.95 19.59 19.08
C GLN A 421 10.24 20.41 19.06
N SER A 422 10.96 20.46 20.19
CA SER A 422 12.24 21.15 20.29
C SER A 422 13.32 20.52 19.39
N LEU A 423 13.34 19.19 19.29
CA LEU A 423 14.25 18.46 18.40
C LEU A 423 13.92 18.71 16.92
N ILE A 424 12.64 18.70 16.55
CA ILE A 424 12.19 19.02 15.19
C ILE A 424 12.60 20.44 14.82
N HIS A 425 12.31 21.42 15.68
CA HIS A 425 12.67 22.82 15.44
C HIS A 425 14.19 23.01 15.31
N ARG A 426 15.00 22.33 16.14
CA ARG A 426 16.46 22.38 16.00
C ARG A 426 16.93 21.85 14.64
N ARG A 427 16.30 20.80 14.10
CA ARG A 427 16.62 20.28 12.77
C ARG A 427 16.16 21.22 11.66
N LEU A 428 14.98 21.84 11.81
CA LEU A 428 14.49 22.87 10.91
C LEU A 428 15.49 24.03 10.79
N LEU A 429 16.02 24.51 11.92
CA LEU A 429 17.03 25.58 11.94
C LEU A 429 18.38 25.16 11.34
N ALA A 430 18.68 23.87 11.27
CA ALA A 430 19.92 23.37 10.67
C ALA A 430 19.86 23.32 9.13
N ALA A 431 18.67 23.32 8.53
CA ALA A 431 18.48 23.27 7.08
C ALA A 431 17.23 24.07 6.61
N PRO A 432 17.15 25.38 6.93
CA PRO A 432 15.94 26.17 6.67
C PRO A 432 15.66 26.37 5.18
N ASP A 433 16.70 26.57 4.36
CA ASP A 433 16.54 26.77 2.92
C ASP A 433 16.11 25.48 2.23
N ARG A 434 16.71 24.33 2.58
CA ARG A 434 16.29 23.02 2.06
C ARG A 434 14.84 22.70 2.40
N MET A 435 14.39 23.00 3.62
CA MET A 435 12.97 22.81 3.99
C MET A 435 12.06 23.74 3.18
N ARG A 436 12.44 25.00 2.98
CA ARG A 436 11.67 25.94 2.15
C ARG A 436 11.53 25.45 0.72
N ASP A 437 12.64 25.01 0.13
CA ASP A 437 12.68 24.51 -1.23
C ASP A 437 11.84 23.24 -1.40
N LEU A 438 11.87 22.34 -0.41
CA LEU A 438 11.02 21.16 -0.39
C LEU A 438 9.53 21.55 -0.34
N LEU A 439 9.13 22.50 0.50
CA LEU A 439 7.74 22.96 0.55
C LEU A 439 7.29 23.58 -0.78
N VAL A 440 8.15 24.35 -1.45
CA VAL A 440 7.87 24.91 -2.78
C VAL A 440 7.67 23.78 -3.79
N ALA A 441 8.56 22.78 -3.81
CA ALA A 441 8.42 21.61 -4.69
C ALA A 441 7.16 20.80 -4.39
N MET A 442 6.80 20.62 -3.11
CA MET A 442 5.58 19.96 -2.68
C MET A 442 4.32 20.71 -3.08
N GLU A 443 4.34 22.04 -3.02
CA GLU A 443 3.20 22.89 -3.42
C GLU A 443 2.90 22.74 -4.92
N ALA A 444 3.95 22.75 -5.74
CA ALA A 444 3.82 22.56 -7.18
C ALA A 444 3.44 21.12 -7.57
N ASN A 445 3.75 20.15 -6.73
CA ASN A 445 3.43 18.75 -6.96
C ASN A 445 2.22 18.30 -6.14
N ARG A 446 1.01 18.47 -6.68
CA ARG A 446 -0.25 18.13 -5.99
C ARG A 446 -0.24 16.69 -5.42
N LEU A 447 -0.18 16.56 -4.09
CA LEU A 447 -0.15 15.27 -3.36
C LEU A 447 -1.52 14.78 -2.88
N SER A 448 -2.54 15.65 -2.94
CA SER A 448 -3.90 15.36 -2.48
C SER A 448 -4.93 16.25 -3.17
N THR A 449 -6.20 16.14 -2.78
CA THR A 449 -7.29 16.98 -3.27
C THR A 449 -7.51 18.21 -2.36
N PRO A 450 -7.91 19.37 -2.91
CA PRO A 450 -8.25 20.56 -2.13
C PRO A 450 -9.30 20.29 -1.04
N GLU A 451 -10.26 19.39 -1.30
CA GLU A 451 -11.30 19.01 -0.34
C GLU A 451 -10.68 18.35 0.90
N LYS A 452 -9.71 17.45 0.70
CA LYS A 452 -8.98 16.80 1.79
C LYS A 452 -8.09 17.78 2.53
N ALA A 453 -7.41 18.67 1.82
CA ALA A 453 -6.61 19.71 2.47
C ALA A 453 -7.48 20.62 3.35
N LYS A 454 -8.67 21.01 2.87
CA LYS A 454 -9.63 21.80 3.65
C LYS A 454 -10.17 21.04 4.88
N GLU A 455 -10.52 19.76 4.72
CA GLU A 455 -10.94 18.92 5.85
C GLU A 455 -9.85 18.85 6.93
N LEU A 456 -8.59 18.67 6.50
CA LEU A 456 -7.45 18.59 7.41
C LEU A 456 -7.15 19.93 8.07
N ALA A 457 -7.27 21.04 7.34
CA ALA A 457 -7.11 22.39 7.85
C ALA A 457 -8.07 22.67 9.02
N GLU A 458 -9.34 22.29 8.89
CA GLU A 458 -10.31 22.38 9.99
C GLU A 458 -9.92 21.50 11.18
N GLY A 459 -9.56 20.24 10.92
CA GLY A 459 -9.14 19.31 11.97
C GLY A 459 -7.90 19.78 12.74
N LEU A 460 -6.90 20.32 12.05
CA LEU A 460 -5.68 20.90 12.66
C LEU A 460 -6.00 22.17 13.46
N ALA A 461 -6.87 23.05 12.92
CA ALA A 461 -7.28 24.26 13.60
C ALA A 461 -7.98 23.97 14.94
N GLU A 462 -8.85 22.96 14.95
CA GLU A 462 -9.52 22.49 16.17
C GLU A 462 -8.55 21.82 17.15
N TYR A 463 -7.70 20.91 16.66
CA TYR A 463 -6.76 20.16 17.49
C TYR A 463 -5.73 21.05 18.18
N HIS A 464 -5.17 22.01 17.44
CA HIS A 464 -4.16 22.94 17.96
C HIS A 464 -4.75 24.20 18.59
N LYS A 465 -6.06 24.45 18.44
CA LYS A 465 -6.74 25.70 18.79
C LYS A 465 -6.09 26.91 18.11
N ASP A 466 -5.73 26.75 16.83
CA ASP A 466 -5.04 27.77 16.03
C ASP A 466 -5.78 27.99 14.71
N PRO A 467 -6.53 29.10 14.53
CA PRO A 467 -7.32 29.33 13.32
C PRO A 467 -6.47 29.60 12.07
N THR A 468 -5.15 29.83 12.19
CA THR A 468 -4.27 30.10 11.04
C THR A 468 -4.25 28.94 10.05
N PHE A 469 -4.41 27.69 10.50
CA PHE A 469 -4.49 26.52 9.62
C PHE A 469 -5.58 26.64 8.55
N ARG A 470 -6.70 27.32 8.84
CA ARG A 470 -7.81 27.53 7.88
C ARG A 470 -7.44 28.41 6.69
N GLN A 471 -6.32 29.14 6.76
CA GLN A 471 -5.85 30.00 5.68
C GLN A 471 -5.15 29.20 4.56
N HIS A 472 -4.76 27.96 4.84
CA HIS A 472 -4.03 27.10 3.90
C HIS A 472 -4.97 26.15 3.16
N GLN A 473 -4.77 26.02 1.85
CA GLN A 473 -5.60 25.21 0.96
C GLN A 473 -4.87 23.99 0.38
N SER A 474 -3.59 23.84 0.70
CA SER A 474 -2.72 22.78 0.20
C SER A 474 -2.10 22.02 1.37
N MET A 475 -1.67 20.79 1.10
CA MET A 475 -1.00 19.98 2.11
C MET A 475 0.39 20.53 2.47
N ALA A 476 1.11 21.10 1.51
CA ALA A 476 2.41 21.73 1.78
C ALA A 476 2.26 22.99 2.65
N GLY A 477 1.23 23.82 2.39
CA GLY A 477 0.89 24.95 3.25
C GLY A 477 0.57 24.54 4.69
N LEU A 478 -0.16 23.44 4.88
CA LEU A 478 -0.45 22.92 6.22
C LEU A 478 0.80 22.42 6.97
N ILE A 479 1.77 21.82 6.27
CA ILE A 479 3.07 21.46 6.88
C ILE A 479 3.84 22.73 7.24
N GLY A 480 3.89 23.71 6.34
CA GLY A 480 4.51 25.01 6.60
C GLY A 480 3.95 25.66 7.86
N GLU A 481 2.62 25.72 7.98
CA GLU A 481 1.94 26.27 9.17
C GLU A 481 2.25 25.47 10.44
N SER A 482 2.31 24.14 10.35
CA SER A 482 2.69 23.27 11.47
C SER A 482 4.10 23.60 11.98
N LEU A 483 5.06 23.78 11.07
CA LEU A 483 6.45 24.14 11.39
C LEU A 483 6.58 25.57 11.92
N ASP A 484 5.85 26.53 11.34
CA ASP A 484 5.84 27.92 11.80
C ASP A 484 5.22 28.03 13.19
N ARG A 485 4.13 27.28 13.46
CA ARG A 485 3.53 27.17 14.78
C ARG A 485 4.53 26.66 15.81
N LEU A 486 5.30 25.61 15.49
CA LEU A 486 6.35 25.11 16.39
C LEU A 486 7.39 26.20 16.69
N SER A 487 7.81 26.95 15.67
CA SER A 487 8.76 28.06 15.81
C SER A 487 8.21 29.16 16.72
N ARG A 488 6.92 29.53 16.60
CA ARG A 488 6.25 30.49 17.50
C ARG A 488 6.23 29.97 18.94
N LEU A 489 5.82 28.73 19.11
CA LEU A 489 5.67 28.08 20.42
C LEU A 489 6.96 27.92 21.21
N LEU A 490 8.11 27.81 20.54
CA LEU A 490 9.41 27.62 21.19
C LEU A 490 10.19 28.92 21.39
N ARG A 491 9.74 30.02 20.77
CA ARG A 491 10.25 31.39 21.00
C ARG A 491 9.51 32.09 22.16
N SER A 492 8.26 31.71 22.42
CA SER A 492 7.50 32.06 23.63
C SER A 492 7.93 31.18 24.80
#